data_AF-A0A7W0JXD7-F1
#
_entry.id   AF-A0A7W0JXD7-F1
#
_cell.length_a   1.000
_cell.length_b   1.000
_cell.length_c   1.000
_cell.angle_alpha   90.00
_cell.angle_beta   90.00
_cell.angle_gamma   90.00
#
_symmetry.space_group_name_H-M   'P 1'
#
loop_
_entity.id
_entity.type
_entity.pdbx_description
1 polymer ?
#
loop_
_entity_poly.entity_id
_entity_poly.type
_entity_poly.pdbx_seq_one_letter_code
_entity_poly.pdbx_strand_id
1 'polypeptide(L)'
;KGGTGKTTIAGTLSRELARRGREVLAVDADTNPNLAVTLGVAGQQAQDILGLPRNLMVRQAQPDGSTKVVFTADPEEVLREYGVTGPDGVRLVVMGRVGHGGAG
;
A
#
# COMPACT_ATOMS: atom_id res chain seq x y z
N LYS A 1 -1.64 8.57 17.83
CA LYS A 1 -0.54 7.94 18.61
C LYS A 1 0.46 7.33 17.63
N GLY A 2 1.58 8.01 17.36
CA GLY A 2 2.66 7.55 16.47
C GLY A 2 3.86 7.03 17.27
N GLY A 3 4.70 6.17 16.65
CA GLY A 3 6.04 5.87 17.18
C GLY A 3 6.28 4.50 17.83
N THR A 4 5.31 3.57 17.84
CA THR A 4 5.52 2.21 18.41
C THR A 4 6.31 1.25 17.50
N GLY A 5 6.92 1.74 16.42
CA GLY A 5 7.73 0.92 15.50
C GLY A 5 6.97 0.02 14.51
N LYS A 6 5.65 0.13 14.39
CA LYS A 6 4.84 -0.74 13.50
C LYS A 6 5.33 -0.74 12.05
N THR A 7 5.45 0.44 11.45
CA THR A 7 5.90 0.59 10.06
C THR A 7 7.31 0.04 9.89
N THR A 8 8.19 0.29 10.88
CA THR A 8 9.55 -0.26 10.92
C THR A 8 9.56 -1.78 10.90
N ILE A 9 8.80 -2.42 11.79
CA ILE A 9 8.68 -3.88 11.86
C ILE A 9 8.11 -4.44 10.54
N ALA A 10 7.06 -3.80 10.00
CA ALA A 10 6.44 -4.21 8.75
C ALA A 10 7.42 -4.15 7.56
N GLY A 11 8.18 -3.05 7.43
CA GLY A 11 9.18 -2.91 6.38
C GLY A 11 10.32 -3.92 6.52
N THR A 12 10.85 -4.11 7.73
CA THR A 12 11.91 -5.10 7.99
C THR A 12 11.44 -6.52 7.65
N LEU A 13 10.24 -6.90 8.09
CA LEU A 13 9.70 -8.23 7.81
C LEU A 13 9.47 -8.43 6.30
N SER A 14 8.98 -7.40 5.60
CA SER A 14 8.76 -7.46 4.15
C SER A 14 10.05 -7.72 3.39
N ARG A 15 11.12 -6.98 3.73
CA ARG A 15 12.46 -7.16 3.13
C ARG A 15 13.03 -8.55 3.44
N GLU A 16 12.91 -8.99 4.69
CA GLU A 16 13.42 -10.30 5.11
C GLU A 16 12.71 -11.46 4.40
N LEU A 17 11.38 -11.38 4.26
CA LEU A 17 10.63 -12.38 3.49
C LEU A 17 11.02 -12.39 2.02
N ALA A 18 11.21 -11.22 1.41
CA ALA A 18 11.63 -11.11 0.01
C ALA A 18 13.03 -11.71 -0.23
N ARG A 19 13.99 -11.43 0.67
CA ARG A 19 15.34 -12.04 0.64
C ARG A 19 15.32 -13.56 0.73
N ARG A 20 14.29 -14.14 1.36
CA ARG A 20 14.09 -15.59 1.43
C ARG A 20 13.38 -16.16 0.19
N GLY A 21 13.28 -15.39 -0.89
CA GLY A 21 12.69 -15.80 -2.16
C GLY A 21 11.17 -15.77 -2.18
N ARG A 22 10.51 -15.03 -1.26
CA ARG A 22 9.06 -14.86 -1.27
C ARG A 22 8.67 -13.66 -2.11
N GLU A 23 7.59 -13.79 -2.89
CA GLU A 23 6.96 -12.62 -3.49
C GLU A 23 6.24 -11.83 -2.40
N VAL A 24 6.56 -10.53 -2.31
CA VAL A 24 6.04 -9.64 -1.27
C VAL A 24 5.43 -8.41 -1.91
N LEU A 25 4.15 -8.18 -1.58
CA LEU A 25 3.45 -6.92 -1.80
C LEU A 25 3.22 -6.25 -0.44
N ALA A 26 3.89 -5.12 -0.23
CA ALA A 26 3.67 -4.22 0.89
C ALA A 26 2.55 -3.24 0.57
N VAL A 27 1.63 -3.03 1.52
CA VAL A 27 0.52 -2.08 1.39
C VAL A 27 0.63 -1.05 2.51
N ASP A 28 0.86 0.21 2.16
CA ASP A 28 0.87 1.31 3.12
C ASP A 28 -0.52 1.95 3.19
N ALA A 29 -1.25 1.68 4.27
CA ALA A 29 -2.58 2.24 4.54
C ALA A 29 -2.55 3.36 5.59
N ASP A 30 -1.36 3.85 5.97
CA ASP A 30 -1.22 4.91 6.96
C ASP A 30 -1.63 6.27 6.35
N THR A 31 -2.24 7.13 7.17
CA THR A 31 -2.63 8.50 6.76
C THR A 31 -1.42 9.37 6.40
N ASN A 32 -0.26 9.05 6.97
CA ASN A 32 1.03 9.59 6.58
C ASN A 32 1.93 8.42 6.18
N PRO A 33 2.00 8.07 4.88
CA PRO A 33 2.69 6.87 4.43
C PRO A 33 4.20 7.01 4.63
N ASN A 34 4.78 6.05 5.34
CA ASN A 34 6.21 6.01 5.70
C ASN A 34 6.87 4.66 5.38
N LEU A 35 6.10 3.70 4.85
CA LEU A 35 6.60 2.37 4.54
C LEU A 35 7.61 2.39 3.40
N ALA A 36 7.44 3.27 2.40
CA ALA A 36 8.39 3.46 1.31
C ALA A 36 9.82 3.72 1.83
N VAL A 37 9.96 4.69 2.73
CA VAL A 37 11.24 5.05 3.35
C VAL A 37 11.79 3.89 4.17
N THR A 38 10.93 3.20 4.93
CA THR A 38 11.34 2.04 5.73
C THR A 38 11.85 0.89 4.86
N LEU A 39 11.24 0.68 3.70
CA LEU A 39 11.68 -0.31 2.72
C LEU A 39 12.96 0.11 2.01
N GLY A 40 13.43 1.34 2.16
CA GLY A 40 14.60 1.87 1.47
C GLY A 40 14.31 2.36 0.04
N VAL A 41 13.04 2.64 -0.28
CA VAL A 41 12.69 3.40 -1.49
C VAL A 41 13.06 4.86 -1.24
N ALA A 42 14.00 5.39 -2.01
CA ALA A 42 14.57 6.72 -1.74
C ALA A 42 14.71 7.56 -3.02
N GLY A 43 14.99 8.86 -2.83
CA GLY A 43 15.21 9.80 -3.92
C GLY A 43 13.95 10.03 -4.75
N GLN A 44 14.12 10.17 -6.06
CA GLN A 44 13.05 10.49 -7.00
C GLN A 44 11.93 9.44 -6.98
N GLN A 45 12.29 8.16 -6.86
CA GLN A 45 11.33 7.05 -6.81
C GLN A 45 10.35 7.15 -5.62
N ALA A 46 10.78 7.72 -4.49
CA ALA A 46 9.91 7.94 -3.34
C ALA A 46 8.97 9.14 -3.53
N GLN A 47 9.39 10.15 -4.30
CA GLN A 47 8.59 11.34 -4.58
C GLN A 47 7.50 11.08 -5.64
N ASP A 48 7.76 10.15 -6.55
CA ASP A 48 6.85 9.82 -7.65
C ASP A 48 5.81 8.74 -7.27
N ILE A 49 5.80 8.28 -6.02
CA ILE A 49 4.83 7.28 -5.56
C ILE A 49 3.41 7.86 -5.62
N LEU A 50 2.59 7.29 -6.51
CA LEU A 50 1.19 7.62 -6.63
C LEU A 50 0.38 6.79 -5.64
N GLY A 51 -0.48 7.46 -4.87
CA GLY A 51 -1.46 6.78 -4.02
C GLY A 51 -2.59 6.19 -4.85
N LEU A 52 -3.06 4.99 -4.48
CA LEU A 52 -4.19 4.33 -5.13
C LEU A 52 -5.43 5.23 -5.09
N PRO A 53 -6.03 5.58 -6.24
CA PRO A 53 -7.19 6.43 -6.27
C PRO A 53 -8.44 5.65 -5.82
N ARG A 54 -9.33 6.34 -5.08
CA ARG A 54 -10.48 5.69 -4.42
C ARG A 54 -11.51 5.11 -5.39
N ASN A 55 -11.57 5.62 -6.62
CA ASN A 55 -12.49 5.12 -7.66
C ASN A 55 -12.12 3.70 -8.14
N LEU A 56 -10.89 3.23 -7.89
CA LEU A 56 -10.52 1.85 -8.16
C LEU A 56 -11.11 0.88 -7.13
N MET A 57 -11.78 1.38 -6.09
CA MET A 57 -12.35 0.57 -5.02
C MET A 57 -13.85 0.81 -4.89
N VAL A 58 -14.63 -0.26 -4.76
CA VAL A 58 -16.09 -0.18 -4.53
C VAL A 58 -16.48 -0.98 -3.31
N ARG A 59 -17.54 -0.53 -2.63
CA ARG A 59 -18.18 -1.28 -1.56
C ARG A 59 -19.14 -2.30 -2.17
N GLN A 60 -18.92 -3.57 -1.89
CA GLN A 60 -19.75 -4.67 -2.34
C GLN A 60 -20.40 -5.36 -1.14
N ALA A 61 -21.73 -5.48 -1.20
CA ALA A 61 -22.48 -6.28 -0.25
C ALA A 61 -22.18 -7.77 -0.46
N GLN A 62 -21.92 -8.46 0.62
CA GLN A 62 -21.61 -9.89 0.63
C GLN A 62 -22.85 -10.70 1.01
N PRO A 63 -22.93 -11.98 0.62
CA PRO A 63 -24.05 -12.86 0.98
C PRO A 63 -24.26 -13.03 2.49
N ASP A 64 -23.20 -12.83 3.29
CA ASP A 64 -23.24 -12.88 4.76
C ASP A 64 -23.74 -11.58 5.42
N GLY A 65 -24.18 -10.60 4.61
CA GLY A 65 -24.62 -9.28 5.08
C GLY A 65 -23.49 -8.30 5.37
N SER A 66 -22.22 -8.70 5.25
CA SER A 66 -21.08 -7.80 5.40
C SER A 66 -20.87 -6.93 4.16
N THR A 67 -20.13 -5.81 4.32
CA THR A 67 -19.67 -5.00 3.19
C THR A 67 -18.16 -5.10 3.09
N LYS A 68 -17.65 -5.48 1.91
CA LYS A 68 -16.22 -5.48 1.61
C LYS A 68 -15.88 -4.40 0.60
N VAL A 69 -14.69 -3.83 0.74
CA VAL A 69 -14.11 -2.98 -0.30
C VAL A 69 -13.34 -3.88 -1.25
N VAL A 70 -13.69 -3.84 -2.53
CA VAL A 70 -13.06 -4.65 -3.58
C VAL A 70 -12.49 -3.74 -4.66
N PHE A 71 -11.38 -4.17 -5.27
CA PHE A 71 -10.86 -3.49 -6.45
C PHE A 71 -11.78 -3.74 -7.64
N THR A 72 -11.97 -2.70 -8.45
CA THR A 72 -12.74 -2.74 -9.71
C THR A 72 -11.87 -3.04 -10.92
N ALA A 73 -10.55 -2.91 -10.78
CA ALA A 73 -9.56 -3.16 -11.81
C ALA A 73 -8.77 -4.45 -11.50
N ASP A 74 -8.12 -4.98 -12.53
CA ASP A 74 -7.24 -6.13 -12.39
C ASP A 74 -6.05 -5.81 -11.45
N PRO A 75 -5.73 -6.68 -10.47
CA PRO A 75 -4.65 -6.42 -9.53
C PRO A 75 -3.29 -6.17 -10.18
N GLU A 76 -2.94 -6.86 -11.26
CA GLU A 76 -1.65 -6.67 -11.93
C GLU A 76 -1.62 -5.36 -12.73
N GLU A 77 -2.75 -4.93 -13.30
CA GLU A 77 -2.86 -3.60 -13.89
C GLU A 77 -2.66 -2.49 -12.84
N VAL A 78 -3.29 -2.64 -11.68
CA VAL A 78 -3.10 -1.71 -10.55
C VAL A 78 -1.65 -1.67 -10.09
N LEU A 79 -1.00 -2.83 -9.96
CA LEU A 79 0.40 -2.91 -9.55
C LEU A 79 1.37 -2.37 -10.61
N ARG A 80 1.02 -2.47 -11.90
CA ARG A 80 1.80 -1.88 -12.99
C ARG A 80 1.75 -0.35 -12.98
N GLU A 81 0.60 0.23 -12.67
CA GLU A 81 0.38 1.68 -12.75
C GLU A 81 0.74 2.41 -11.44
N TYR A 82 0.44 1.81 -10.28
CA TYR A 82 0.59 2.44 -8.97
C TYR A 82 1.62 1.75 -8.07
N GLY A 83 2.14 0.60 -8.49
CA GLY A 83 3.12 -0.16 -7.72
C GLY A 83 4.53 0.39 -7.91
N VAL A 84 5.30 0.33 -6.83
CA VAL A 84 6.72 0.69 -6.84
C VAL A 84 7.54 -0.50 -6.36
N THR A 85 8.54 -0.90 -7.15
CA THR A 85 9.45 -1.98 -6.76
C THR A 85 10.60 -1.42 -5.95
N GLY A 86 10.60 -1.69 -4.65
CA GLY A 86 11.68 -1.39 -3.74
C GLY A 86 12.79 -2.45 -3.76
N PRO A 87 13.81 -2.27 -2.92
CA PRO A 87 14.93 -3.20 -2.91
C PRO A 87 14.51 -4.59 -2.39
N ASP A 88 15.30 -5.61 -2.73
CA ASP A 88 14.98 -7.04 -2.58
C ASP A 88 13.74 -7.51 -3.37
N GLY A 89 13.19 -6.68 -4.26
CA GLY A 89 12.01 -7.03 -5.08
C GLY A 89 10.67 -6.85 -4.37
N VAL A 90 10.64 -6.17 -3.21
CA VAL A 90 9.38 -5.86 -2.52
C VAL A 90 8.58 -4.87 -3.37
N ARG A 91 7.39 -5.27 -3.83
CA ARG A 91 6.43 -4.35 -4.46
C ARG A 91 5.71 -3.58 -3.37
N LEU A 92 5.48 -2.28 -3.59
CA LEU A 92 4.78 -1.40 -2.66
C LEU A 92 3.62 -0.73 -3.38
N VAL A 93 2.45 -0.70 -2.73
CA VAL A 93 1.36 0.23 -3.07
C VAL A 93 1.04 1.09 -1.86
N VAL A 94 0.76 2.37 -2.11
CA VAL A 94 0.33 3.31 -1.08
C VAL A 94 -1.15 3.58 -1.28
N MET A 95 -1.94 3.44 -0.24
CA MET A 95 -3.35 3.82 -0.29
C MET A 95 -3.44 5.35 -0.41
N GLY A 96 -4.25 5.84 -1.34
CA GLY A 96 -4.47 7.26 -1.51
C GLY A 96 -4.93 7.91 -0.19
N ARG A 97 -4.51 9.15 0.05
CA ARG A 97 -4.90 9.88 1.26
C ARG A 97 -6.43 9.94 1.32
N VAL A 98 -6.98 9.55 2.48
CA VAL A 98 -8.37 9.85 2.79
C VAL A 98 -8.45 11.37 2.89
N GLY A 99 -8.83 12.04 1.81
CA GLY A 99 -9.36 13.39 1.90
C GLY A 99 -10.50 13.30 2.92
N HIS A 100 -10.34 14.00 4.05
CA HIS A 100 -11.40 14.17 5.01
C HIS A 100 -12.57 14.77 4.23
N GLY A 101 -13.56 13.94 3.91
CA GLY A 101 -14.83 14.41 3.42
C GLY A 101 -15.43 15.21 4.56
N GLY A 102 -15.33 16.53 4.47
CA GLY A 102 -16.19 17.41 5.22
C GLY A 102 -17.64 17.16 4.80
N ALA A 103 -18.52 17.25 5.80
CA ALA A 103 -19.97 17.38 5.73
C ALA A 103 -20.79 16.17 5.24
N GLY A 104 -21.73 15.75 6.08
CA GLY A 104 -22.77 14.75 5.82
C GLY A 104 -23.27 14.11 7.10
#